data_AF-A0A7W1SPN5-F1
#
_entry.id   AF-A0A7W1SPN5-F1
#
_cell.length_a   1.000
_cell.length_b   1.000
_cell.length_c   1.000
_cell.angle_alpha   90.00
_cell.angle_beta   90.00
_cell.angle_gamma   90.00
#
_symmetry.space_group_name_H-M   'P 1'
#
loop_
_entity.id
_entity.type
_entity.pdbx_description
1 polymer ?
#
loop_
_entity_poly.entity_id
_entity_poly.type
_entity_poly.pdbx_seq_one_letter_code
_entity_poly.pdbx_strand_id
1 'polypeptide(L)'
;MAKPLIVTILIISFAFISANLIEVKKPETKEQLGEKLFFDPILSKDYSISCASCHKPEFAFADNIAFSFGVDSAFTLRNTPSVMNVSAFSSFFWDGRAKTLEEQALMPIEHPGEMDLPIEEALQRLNSHKEYQKLFKKIFKSPATKENLGKAMAAFQLTLETGKTPFDRWMDGDDNAMSAAAINGRKIFHEKAKCFDCHFGPDFTGDEVKNIGLFDGQDFNDKGRFVITNDSSDLGKFKTSGLRNIALTAPYMHNGMF
;
A
#
# COMPACT_ATOMS: atom_id res chain seq x y z
N MET A 1 -50.29 -42.86 51.11
CA MET A 1 -50.28 -41.41 50.85
C MET A 1 -49.10 -41.09 49.95
N ALA A 2 -49.31 -41.04 48.64
CA ALA A 2 -48.27 -40.73 47.65
C ALA A 2 -48.47 -39.29 47.16
N LYS A 3 -47.43 -38.46 47.25
CA LYS A 3 -47.42 -37.06 46.78
C LYS A 3 -47.31 -37.02 45.24
N PRO A 4 -48.03 -36.13 44.54
CA PRO A 4 -47.89 -36.00 43.09
C PRO A 4 -46.63 -35.18 42.74
N LEU A 5 -45.92 -35.63 41.71
CA LEU A 5 -44.76 -34.99 41.13
C LEU A 5 -45.23 -33.89 40.16
N ILE A 6 -44.96 -32.62 40.47
CA ILE A 6 -45.21 -31.50 39.57
C ILE A 6 -44.04 -31.44 38.58
N VAL A 7 -44.32 -31.71 37.30
CA VAL A 7 -43.38 -31.53 36.20
C VAL A 7 -43.54 -30.10 35.67
N THR A 8 -42.58 -29.23 36.00
CA THR A 8 -42.50 -27.88 35.46
C THR A 8 -41.93 -27.95 34.04
N ILE A 9 -42.77 -27.68 33.04
CA ILE A 9 -42.34 -27.57 31.63
C ILE A 9 -41.66 -26.22 31.46
N LEU A 10 -40.34 -26.23 31.25
CA LEU A 10 -39.54 -25.06 30.95
C LEU A 10 -39.70 -24.74 29.45
N ILE A 11 -40.49 -23.71 29.12
CA ILE A 11 -40.59 -23.20 27.74
C ILE A 11 -39.32 -22.40 27.45
N ILE A 12 -38.40 -23.00 26.69
CA ILE A 12 -37.21 -22.31 26.16
C ILE A 12 -37.67 -21.41 25.02
N SER A 13 -37.80 -20.11 25.30
CA SER A 13 -37.99 -19.08 24.30
C SER A 13 -36.72 -18.95 23.46
N PHE A 14 -36.75 -19.41 22.21
CA PHE A 14 -35.71 -19.11 21.23
C PHE A 14 -35.85 -17.63 20.82
N ALA A 15 -35.05 -16.78 21.45
CA ALA A 15 -34.83 -15.43 20.96
C ALA A 15 -34.10 -15.51 19.61
N PHE A 16 -34.80 -15.19 18.53
CA PHE A 16 -34.19 -14.98 17.21
C PHE A 16 -33.24 -13.78 17.32
N ILE A 17 -31.94 -14.06 17.39
CA ILE A 17 -30.91 -13.04 17.16
C ILE A 17 -30.98 -12.71 15.66
N SER A 18 -31.58 -11.57 15.34
CA SER A 18 -31.51 -11.00 14.00
C SER A 18 -30.03 -10.75 13.68
N ALA A 19 -29.47 -11.54 12.76
CA ALA A 19 -28.17 -11.23 12.17
C ALA A 19 -28.31 -9.87 11.50
N ASN A 20 -27.68 -8.85 12.08
CA ASN A 20 -27.39 -7.62 11.35
C ASN A 20 -26.45 -8.02 10.21
N LEU A 21 -27.03 -8.32 9.05
CA LEU A 21 -26.32 -8.33 7.80
C LEU A 21 -25.71 -6.93 7.68
N ILE A 22 -24.41 -6.81 7.89
CA ILE A 22 -23.67 -5.60 7.55
C ILE A 22 -23.87 -5.44 6.05
N GLU A 23 -24.75 -4.52 5.68
CA GLU A 23 -24.99 -4.20 4.28
C GLU A 23 -23.67 -3.60 3.75
N VAL A 24 -22.91 -4.41 3.02
CA VAL A 24 -21.66 -3.95 2.39
C VAL A 24 -22.06 -2.86 1.41
N LYS A 25 -21.86 -1.61 1.82
CA LYS A 25 -22.24 -0.44 1.05
C LYS A 25 -21.52 -0.48 -0.29
N LYS A 26 -22.28 -0.48 -1.39
CA LYS A 26 -21.73 -0.48 -2.74
C LYS A 26 -20.88 0.78 -2.96
N PRO A 27 -19.77 0.70 -3.71
CA PRO A 27 -18.98 1.88 -4.04
C PRO A 27 -19.80 2.96 -4.77
N GLU A 28 -19.70 4.18 -4.25
CA GLU A 28 -20.34 5.38 -4.77
C GLU A 28 -19.32 6.39 -5.34
N THR A 29 -18.05 6.28 -4.93
CA THR A 29 -16.96 7.19 -5.32
C THR A 29 -15.78 6.45 -5.96
N LYS A 30 -14.83 7.19 -6.53
CA LYS A 30 -13.62 6.61 -7.15
C LYS A 30 -12.75 5.90 -6.13
N GLU A 31 -12.63 6.49 -4.95
CA GLU A 31 -11.88 6.00 -3.79
C GLU A 31 -12.45 4.65 -3.34
N GLN A 32 -13.77 4.54 -3.20
CA GLN A 32 -14.43 3.29 -2.80
C GLN A 32 -14.32 2.20 -3.87
N LEU A 33 -14.33 2.56 -5.15
CA LEU A 33 -14.08 1.60 -6.23
C LEU A 33 -12.61 1.16 -6.25
N GLY A 34 -11.68 2.09 -6.04
CA GLY A 34 -10.26 1.81 -5.89
C GLY A 34 -9.98 0.88 -4.72
N GLU A 35 -10.57 1.15 -3.55
CA GLU A 35 -10.49 0.30 -2.37
C GLU A 35 -10.99 -1.11 -2.70
N LYS A 36 -12.18 -1.22 -3.30
CA LYS A 36 -12.71 -2.53 -3.70
C LYS A 36 -11.75 -3.26 -4.64
N LEU A 37 -11.17 -2.60 -5.63
CA LEU A 37 -10.21 -3.20 -6.57
C LEU A 37 -8.87 -3.55 -5.90
N PHE A 38 -8.42 -2.77 -4.91
CA PHE A 38 -7.16 -2.97 -4.20
C PHE A 38 -7.14 -4.29 -3.42
N PHE A 39 -8.29 -4.69 -2.87
CA PHE A 39 -8.44 -5.94 -2.11
C PHE A 39 -8.96 -7.11 -2.96
N ASP A 40 -9.45 -6.88 -4.18
CA ASP A 40 -10.04 -7.91 -5.05
C ASP A 40 -8.98 -8.51 -5.98
N PRO A 41 -8.78 -9.85 -5.99
CA PRO A 41 -7.77 -10.48 -6.82
C PRO A 41 -8.16 -10.57 -8.30
N ILE A 42 -9.29 -9.99 -8.74
CA ILE A 42 -9.74 -9.97 -10.14
C ILE A 42 -8.66 -9.50 -11.13
N LEU A 43 -7.71 -8.68 -10.69
CA LEU A 43 -6.63 -8.13 -11.50
C LEU A 43 -5.37 -9.00 -11.58
N SER A 44 -5.33 -10.19 -10.97
CA SER A 44 -4.25 -11.16 -11.18
C SER A 44 -4.66 -12.27 -12.13
N LYS A 45 -3.67 -12.83 -12.84
CA LYS A 45 -3.83 -13.89 -13.83
C LYS A 45 -4.75 -15.01 -13.37
N ASP A 46 -4.48 -15.52 -12.17
CA ASP A 46 -5.10 -16.71 -11.58
C ASP A 46 -6.07 -16.40 -10.42
N TYR A 47 -6.38 -15.13 -10.18
CA TYR A 47 -7.22 -14.67 -9.07
C TYR A 47 -6.67 -14.99 -7.67
N SER A 48 -5.36 -15.18 -7.52
CA SER A 48 -4.73 -15.47 -6.22
C SER A 48 -4.18 -14.24 -5.50
N ILE A 49 -3.81 -13.19 -6.24
CA ILE A 49 -3.14 -11.99 -5.71
C ILE A 49 -3.98 -10.73 -5.95
N SER A 50 -4.04 -9.86 -4.95
CA SER A 50 -4.51 -8.47 -5.04
C SER A 50 -3.41 -7.51 -4.60
N CYS A 51 -3.64 -6.19 -4.74
CA CYS A 51 -2.68 -5.20 -4.22
C CYS A 51 -2.44 -5.40 -2.71
N ALA A 52 -3.50 -5.74 -1.97
CA ALA A 52 -3.44 -5.99 -0.53
C ALA A 52 -2.68 -7.26 -0.13
N SER A 53 -2.39 -8.17 -1.06
CA SER A 53 -1.54 -9.34 -0.79
C SER A 53 -0.11 -8.93 -0.43
N CYS A 54 0.38 -7.84 -1.03
CA CYS A 54 1.72 -7.27 -0.78
C CYS A 54 1.66 -5.98 0.04
N HIS A 55 0.60 -5.18 -0.09
CA HIS A 55 0.40 -3.92 0.63
C HIS A 55 -0.62 -4.09 1.77
N LYS A 56 -0.16 -4.68 2.87
CA LYS A 56 -1.00 -5.16 3.97
C LYS A 56 -1.34 -4.04 4.96
N PRO A 57 -2.64 -3.79 5.25
CA PRO A 57 -3.04 -2.72 6.16
C PRO A 57 -2.35 -2.77 7.54
N GLU A 58 -2.08 -3.97 8.07
CA GLU A 58 -1.46 -4.18 9.38
C GLU A 58 0.00 -3.69 9.44
N PHE A 59 0.65 -3.56 8.28
CA PHE A 59 2.02 -3.09 8.12
C PHE A 59 2.06 -1.75 7.42
N ALA A 60 1.08 -0.89 7.71
CA ALA A 60 0.92 0.42 7.08
C ALA A 60 0.94 0.33 5.54
N PHE A 61 0.27 -0.69 4.99
CA PHE A 61 0.23 -0.98 3.55
C PHE A 61 1.60 -1.23 2.89
N ALA A 62 2.60 -1.70 3.65
CA ALA A 62 3.80 -2.37 3.15
C ALA A 62 3.63 -3.90 3.27
N ASP A 63 4.67 -4.66 2.91
CA ASP A 63 4.76 -6.07 3.26
C ASP A 63 5.62 -6.28 4.53
N ASN A 64 5.58 -7.48 5.11
CA ASN A 64 6.36 -7.88 6.28
C ASN A 64 7.44 -8.92 5.98
N ILE A 65 7.78 -9.10 4.70
CA ILE A 65 8.83 -9.98 4.21
C ILE A 65 9.75 -9.25 3.24
N ALA A 66 10.96 -9.77 3.03
CA ALA A 66 11.98 -9.09 2.21
C ALA A 66 11.54 -8.94 0.75
N PHE A 67 10.93 -9.98 0.18
CA PHE A 67 10.41 -10.01 -1.18
C PHE A 67 9.01 -10.63 -1.16
N SER A 68 8.03 -9.93 -1.71
CA SER A 68 6.64 -10.39 -1.75
C SER A 68 6.45 -11.54 -2.72
N PHE A 69 5.34 -12.26 -2.59
CA PHE A 69 4.95 -13.29 -3.54
C PHE A 69 3.99 -12.71 -4.59
N GLY A 70 4.33 -12.90 -5.86
CA GLY A 70 3.41 -12.77 -6.97
C GLY A 70 2.67 -14.08 -7.27
N VAL A 71 2.01 -14.11 -8.44
CA VAL A 71 1.45 -15.34 -9.00
C VAL A 71 2.53 -16.42 -9.16
N ASP A 72 2.11 -17.69 -9.21
CA ASP A 72 3.01 -18.84 -9.31
C ASP A 72 4.08 -18.91 -8.20
N SER A 73 3.84 -18.22 -7.06
CA SER A 73 4.80 -18.08 -5.95
C SER A 73 6.14 -17.44 -6.35
N ALA A 74 6.18 -16.66 -7.44
CA ALA A 74 7.36 -15.92 -7.84
C ALA A 74 7.68 -14.81 -6.81
N PHE A 75 8.96 -14.60 -6.50
CA PHE A 75 9.36 -13.49 -5.63
C PHE A 75 9.47 -12.18 -6.41
N THR A 76 9.04 -11.07 -5.79
CA THR A 76 9.36 -9.74 -6.28
C THR A 76 10.87 -9.48 -6.22
N LEU A 77 11.36 -8.55 -7.05
CA LEU A 77 12.79 -8.21 -7.09
C LEU A 77 13.23 -7.27 -5.97
N ARG A 78 12.27 -6.59 -5.33
CA ARG A 78 12.49 -5.59 -4.30
C ARG A 78 11.46 -5.73 -3.19
N ASN A 79 11.82 -5.25 -2.02
CA ASN A 79 10.91 -5.07 -0.90
C ASN A 79 9.75 -4.15 -1.29
N THR A 80 8.54 -4.51 -0.84
CA THR A 80 7.31 -3.79 -1.15
C THR A 80 7.17 -2.59 -0.20
N PRO A 81 7.28 -1.35 -0.70
CA PRO A 81 7.15 -0.17 0.14
C PRO A 81 5.69 0.06 0.56
N SER A 82 5.51 0.86 1.61
CA SER A 82 4.18 1.38 1.98
C SER A 82 3.58 2.22 0.84
N VAL A 83 2.26 2.09 0.63
CA VAL A 83 1.46 3.00 -0.23
C VAL A 83 0.76 4.12 0.56
N MET A 84 1.09 4.30 1.85
CA MET A 84 0.60 5.43 2.64
C MET A 84 1.43 6.70 2.41
N ASN A 85 0.80 7.86 2.58
CA ASN A 85 1.45 9.19 2.52
C ASN A 85 2.21 9.46 1.21
N VAL A 86 1.62 9.06 0.08
CA VAL A 86 2.24 9.19 -1.25
C VAL A 86 1.76 10.42 -2.03
N SER A 87 0.88 11.24 -1.45
CA SER A 87 0.26 12.39 -2.15
C SER A 87 1.25 13.46 -2.60
N ALA A 88 2.37 13.62 -1.89
CA ALA A 88 3.42 14.58 -2.21
C ALA A 88 4.53 14.03 -3.14
N PHE A 89 4.49 12.75 -3.50
CA PHE A 89 5.55 12.13 -4.29
C PHE A 89 5.47 12.55 -5.77
N SER A 90 6.63 12.85 -6.37
CA SER A 90 6.76 13.20 -7.79
C SER A 90 7.14 12.02 -8.68
N SER A 91 7.53 10.90 -8.07
CA SER A 91 7.80 9.62 -8.74
C SER A 91 7.56 8.43 -7.83
N PHE A 92 7.38 7.25 -8.43
CA PHE A 92 7.04 6.02 -7.70
C PHE A 92 7.96 4.86 -8.09
N PHE A 93 7.92 3.81 -7.26
CA PHE A 93 8.92 2.75 -7.15
C PHE A 93 10.27 3.22 -6.58
N TRP A 94 11.05 2.25 -6.10
CA TRP A 94 12.40 2.47 -5.58
C TRP A 94 13.37 3.15 -6.57
N ASP A 95 13.17 2.97 -7.86
CA ASP A 95 14.01 3.55 -8.92
C ASP A 95 13.40 4.83 -9.55
N GLY A 96 12.18 5.18 -9.15
CA GLY A 96 11.46 6.37 -9.63
C GLY A 96 11.00 6.27 -11.09
N ARG A 97 10.76 5.05 -11.61
CA ARG A 97 10.37 4.84 -13.02
C ARG A 97 8.99 5.37 -13.39
N ALA A 98 8.04 5.32 -12.47
CA ALA A 98 6.68 5.80 -12.73
C ALA A 98 6.54 7.26 -12.32
N LYS A 99 5.89 8.07 -13.16
CA LYS A 99 5.72 9.52 -12.96
C LYS A 99 4.42 9.89 -12.26
N THR A 100 3.42 9.02 -12.32
CA THR A 100 2.15 9.23 -11.64
C THR A 100 1.74 7.96 -10.89
N LEU A 101 0.86 8.14 -9.89
CA LEU A 101 0.33 7.04 -9.11
C LEU A 101 -0.59 6.16 -9.97
N GLU A 102 -1.32 6.76 -10.91
CA GLU A 102 -2.13 6.02 -11.88
C GLU A 102 -1.26 5.13 -12.77
N GLU A 103 -0.10 5.61 -13.20
CA GLU A 103 0.84 4.79 -13.99
C GLU A 103 1.42 3.66 -13.14
N GLN A 104 1.88 3.99 -11.93
CA GLN A 104 2.42 3.03 -10.98
C GLN A 104 1.43 1.90 -10.71
N ALA A 105 0.16 2.22 -10.42
CA ALA A 105 -0.85 1.24 -10.03
C ALA A 105 -1.18 0.22 -11.14
N LEU A 106 -0.84 0.51 -12.40
CA LEU A 106 -1.08 -0.39 -13.53
C LEU A 106 0.10 -1.31 -13.81
N MET A 107 1.33 -0.93 -13.43
CA MET A 107 2.51 -1.74 -13.71
C MET A 107 2.52 -3.11 -12.98
N PRO A 108 2.14 -3.22 -11.69
CA PRO A 108 2.02 -4.51 -10.98
C PRO A 108 1.08 -5.50 -11.65
N ILE A 109 0.00 -4.98 -12.27
CA ILE A 109 -1.01 -5.79 -12.97
C ILE A 109 -0.32 -6.60 -14.07
N GLU A 110 0.55 -5.97 -14.86
CA GLU A 110 1.23 -6.59 -16.01
C GLU A 110 2.54 -7.30 -15.66
N HIS A 111 3.11 -7.05 -14.48
CA HIS A 111 4.44 -7.56 -14.15
C HIS A 111 4.40 -9.08 -13.85
N PRO A 112 5.24 -9.90 -14.51
CA PRO A 112 5.16 -11.36 -14.41
C PRO A 112 5.59 -11.92 -13.04
N GLY A 113 6.39 -11.15 -12.28
CA GLY A 113 6.72 -11.48 -10.89
C GLY A 113 5.72 -10.95 -9.86
N GLU A 114 4.61 -10.34 -10.30
CA GLU A 114 3.57 -9.76 -9.45
C GLU A 114 2.20 -10.33 -9.81
N MET A 115 1.39 -9.68 -10.65
CA MET A 115 0.01 -10.13 -10.96
C MET A 115 -0.14 -10.81 -12.33
N ASP A 116 0.85 -10.69 -13.22
CA ASP A 116 0.98 -11.36 -14.53
C ASP A 116 -0.28 -11.33 -15.43
N LEU A 117 -1.04 -10.24 -15.41
CA LEU A 117 -2.25 -10.06 -16.21
C LEU A 117 -2.05 -8.91 -17.22
N PRO A 118 -2.07 -9.17 -18.54
CA PRO A 118 -2.04 -8.10 -19.52
C PRO A 118 -3.16 -7.10 -19.30
N ILE A 119 -2.88 -5.79 -19.42
CA ILE A 119 -3.86 -4.78 -19.02
C ILE A 119 -5.17 -4.87 -19.82
N GLU A 120 -5.09 -5.24 -21.10
CA GLU A 120 -6.27 -5.42 -21.95
C GLU A 120 -7.16 -6.57 -21.46
N GLU A 121 -6.57 -7.66 -20.95
CA GLU A 121 -7.32 -8.76 -20.36
C GLU A 121 -7.98 -8.33 -19.04
N ALA A 122 -7.27 -7.57 -18.20
CA ALA A 122 -7.83 -7.00 -16.97
C ALA A 122 -9.07 -6.13 -17.27
N LEU A 123 -8.98 -5.27 -18.29
CA LEU A 123 -10.11 -4.43 -18.71
C LEU A 123 -11.27 -5.25 -19.28
N GLN A 124 -10.99 -6.28 -20.09
CA GLN A 124 -12.03 -7.18 -20.60
C GLN A 124 -12.76 -7.90 -19.45
N ARG A 125 -12.00 -8.36 -18.44
CA ARG A 125 -12.52 -9.03 -17.25
C ARG A 125 -13.42 -8.11 -16.43
N LEU A 126 -12.97 -6.89 -16.14
CA LEU A 126 -13.78 -5.86 -15.45
C LEU A 126 -15.06 -5.52 -16.22
N ASN A 127 -14.97 -5.38 -17.55
CA ASN A 127 -16.12 -5.03 -18.39
C ASN A 127 -17.11 -6.19 -18.59
N SER A 128 -16.65 -7.43 -18.44
CA SER A 128 -17.49 -8.65 -18.47
C SER A 128 -18.11 -8.96 -17.10
N HIS A 129 -17.51 -8.47 -16.01
CA HIS A 129 -18.04 -8.63 -14.67
C HIS A 129 -19.21 -7.66 -14.41
N LYS A 130 -20.43 -8.20 -14.24
CA LYS A 130 -21.68 -7.41 -14.12
C LYS A 130 -21.63 -6.33 -13.04
N GLU A 131 -20.93 -6.58 -11.93
CA GLU A 131 -20.80 -5.59 -10.86
C GLU A 131 -19.86 -4.45 -11.26
N TYR A 132 -18.64 -4.77 -11.72
CA TYR A 132 -17.64 -3.76 -12.08
C TYR A 132 -18.11 -2.92 -13.25
N GLN A 133 -18.71 -3.52 -14.28
CA GLN A 133 -19.31 -2.78 -15.38
C GLN A 133 -20.32 -1.71 -14.89
N LYS A 134 -21.18 -2.06 -13.91
CA LYS A 134 -22.13 -1.11 -13.32
C LYS A 134 -21.42 -0.03 -12.51
N LEU A 135 -20.41 -0.39 -11.72
CA LEU A 135 -19.65 0.56 -10.90
C LEU A 135 -18.89 1.57 -11.77
N PHE A 136 -18.14 1.12 -12.79
CA PHE A 136 -17.45 2.00 -13.73
C PHE A 136 -18.43 2.91 -14.48
N LYS A 137 -19.54 2.37 -15.00
CA LYS A 137 -20.57 3.18 -15.66
C LYS A 137 -21.20 4.21 -14.72
N LYS A 138 -21.37 3.87 -13.44
CA LYS A 138 -21.95 4.79 -12.44
C LYS A 138 -20.99 5.92 -12.08
N ILE A 139 -19.73 5.59 -11.78
CA ILE A 139 -18.72 6.50 -11.22
C ILE A 139 -18.03 7.32 -12.32
N PHE A 140 -17.63 6.67 -13.42
CA PHE A 140 -16.86 7.28 -14.51
C PHE A 140 -17.67 7.56 -15.77
N LYS A 141 -18.97 7.21 -15.80
CA LYS A 141 -19.85 7.35 -16.98
C LYS A 141 -19.31 6.66 -18.23
N SER A 142 -18.51 5.62 -18.04
CA SER A 142 -17.80 4.88 -19.09
C SER A 142 -17.55 3.43 -18.64
N PRO A 143 -17.25 2.50 -19.57
CA PRO A 143 -16.72 1.20 -19.20
C PRO A 143 -15.37 1.33 -18.46
N ALA A 144 -14.87 0.23 -17.91
CA ALA A 144 -13.50 0.18 -17.43
C ALA A 144 -12.54 0.47 -18.59
N THR A 145 -11.70 1.48 -18.42
CA THR A 145 -10.61 1.85 -19.33
C THR A 145 -9.31 1.89 -18.53
N LYS A 146 -8.16 1.83 -19.21
CA LYS A 146 -6.84 1.95 -18.56
C LYS A 146 -6.77 3.20 -17.67
N GLU A 147 -7.24 4.34 -18.20
CA GLU A 147 -7.28 5.62 -17.50
C GLU A 147 -8.15 5.58 -16.24
N ASN A 148 -9.38 5.05 -16.33
CA ASN A 148 -10.29 5.04 -15.19
C ASN A 148 -9.91 4.01 -14.12
N LEU A 149 -9.28 2.90 -14.53
CA LEU A 149 -8.70 1.93 -13.60
C LEU A 149 -7.57 2.57 -12.80
N GLY A 150 -6.61 3.22 -13.49
CA GLY A 150 -5.53 3.96 -12.83
C GLY A 150 -6.06 5.04 -11.88
N LYS A 151 -7.04 5.84 -12.34
CA LYS A 151 -7.69 6.88 -11.52
C LYS A 151 -8.41 6.33 -10.28
N ALA A 152 -9.07 5.18 -10.37
CA ALA A 152 -9.73 4.57 -9.22
C ALA A 152 -8.69 4.11 -8.18
N MET A 153 -7.66 3.40 -8.62
CA MET A 153 -6.58 2.93 -7.74
C MET A 153 -5.82 4.08 -7.08
N ALA A 154 -5.47 5.12 -7.84
CA ALA A 154 -4.79 6.30 -7.30
C ALA A 154 -5.69 7.05 -6.30
N ALA A 155 -6.97 7.21 -6.60
CA ALA A 155 -7.91 7.88 -5.69
C ALA A 155 -7.98 7.19 -4.33
N PHE A 156 -8.04 5.85 -4.28
CA PHE A 156 -7.99 5.12 -3.02
C PHE A 156 -6.66 5.34 -2.28
N GLN A 157 -5.53 5.15 -2.95
CA GLN A 157 -4.21 5.28 -2.32
C GLN A 157 -3.97 6.69 -1.77
N LEU A 158 -4.50 7.74 -2.41
CA LEU A 158 -4.45 9.12 -1.91
C LEU A 158 -5.30 9.36 -0.65
N THR A 159 -6.21 8.44 -0.30
CA THR A 159 -6.91 8.49 1.00
C THR A 159 -6.08 7.91 2.14
N LEU A 160 -5.02 7.17 1.83
CA LEU A 160 -4.18 6.47 2.82
C LEU A 160 -3.15 7.43 3.44
N GLU A 161 -3.65 8.41 4.17
CA GLU A 161 -2.84 9.41 4.85
C GLU A 161 -2.77 9.11 6.36
N THR A 162 -1.56 9.21 6.91
CA THR A 162 -1.36 9.11 8.35
C THR A 162 -2.03 10.29 9.06
N GLY A 163 -2.88 9.98 10.05
CA GLY A 163 -3.48 11.00 10.90
C GLY A 163 -2.47 11.75 11.76
N LYS A 164 -2.97 12.62 12.65
CA LYS A 164 -2.12 13.50 13.46
C LYS A 164 -1.23 12.71 14.44
N THR A 165 0.07 12.60 14.14
CA THR A 165 1.03 11.85 14.96
C THR A 165 1.51 12.65 16.18
N PRO A 166 2.18 12.02 17.16
CA PRO A 166 2.90 12.74 18.22
C PRO A 166 3.90 13.78 17.68
N PHE A 167 4.58 13.49 16.57
CA PHE A 167 5.47 14.44 15.91
C PHE A 167 4.69 15.63 15.34
N ASP A 168 3.58 15.38 14.63
CA ASP A 168 2.78 16.46 14.04
C ASP A 168 2.19 17.37 15.12
N ARG A 169 1.68 16.81 16.23
CA ARG A 169 1.22 17.62 17.37
C ARG A 169 2.33 18.46 17.99
N TRP A 170 3.53 17.89 18.13
CA TRP A 170 4.68 18.61 18.66
C TRP A 170 5.11 19.77 17.74
N MET A 171 5.10 19.54 16.42
CA MET A 171 5.35 20.61 15.43
C MET A 171 4.28 21.71 15.45
N ASP A 172 3.05 21.38 15.84
CA ASP A 172 1.94 22.33 16.03
C ASP A 172 1.97 23.06 17.39
N GLY A 173 3.01 22.86 18.21
CA GLY A 173 3.23 23.57 19.48
C GLY A 173 2.78 22.83 20.75
N ASP A 174 2.39 21.56 20.65
CA ASP A 174 2.18 20.71 21.83
C ASP A 174 3.53 20.16 22.32
N ASP A 175 4.21 20.93 23.17
CA ASP A 175 5.53 20.59 23.72
C ASP A 175 5.57 19.24 24.48
N ASN A 176 4.41 18.71 24.88
CA ASN A 176 4.28 17.44 25.59
C ASN A 176 3.94 16.25 24.67
N ALA A 177 3.75 16.47 23.38
CA ALA A 177 3.37 15.39 22.45
C ALA A 177 4.51 14.38 22.20
N MET A 178 5.78 14.80 22.31
CA MET A 178 6.95 13.94 22.15
C MET A 178 7.69 13.74 23.48
N SER A 179 8.22 12.54 23.70
CA SER A 179 9.08 12.27 24.86
C SER A 179 10.43 12.97 24.73
N ALA A 180 11.11 13.21 25.85
CA ALA A 180 12.47 13.76 25.85
C ALA A 180 13.45 12.91 25.01
N ALA A 181 13.30 11.58 25.03
CA ALA A 181 14.09 10.68 24.20
C ALA A 181 13.83 10.88 22.71
N ALA A 182 12.57 11.05 22.30
CA ALA A 182 12.22 11.30 20.90
C ALA A 182 12.73 12.69 20.42
N ILE A 183 12.66 13.71 21.27
CA ILE A 183 13.23 15.04 20.99
C ILE A 183 14.76 14.95 20.82
N ASN A 184 15.45 14.21 21.68
CA ASN A 184 16.88 13.97 21.54
C ASN A 184 17.22 13.18 20.28
N GLY A 185 16.43 12.15 19.94
CA GLY A 185 16.57 11.39 18.69
C GLY A 185 16.42 12.29 17.46
N ARG A 186 15.45 13.21 17.46
CA ARG A 186 15.27 14.20 16.39
C ARG A 186 16.49 15.11 16.24
N LYS A 187 17.10 15.57 17.34
CA LYS A 187 18.35 16.38 17.28
C LYS A 187 19.48 15.59 16.62
N ILE A 188 19.65 14.31 16.98
CA ILE A 188 20.64 13.44 16.34
C ILE A 188 20.32 13.29 14.85
N PHE A 189 19.07 12.97 14.50
CA PHE A 189 18.60 12.79 13.12
C PHE A 189 18.89 14.02 12.25
N HIS A 190 18.61 15.21 12.76
CA HIS A 190 18.78 16.46 12.04
C HIS A 190 20.23 16.95 12.00
N GLU A 191 20.92 17.01 13.15
CA GLU A 191 22.17 17.76 13.27
C GLU A 191 23.39 16.86 13.06
N LYS A 192 23.44 15.73 13.78
CA LYS A 192 24.64 14.89 13.89
C LYS A 192 24.69 13.82 12.80
N ALA A 193 23.58 13.13 12.56
CA ALA A 193 23.48 12.04 11.60
C ALA A 193 23.13 12.51 10.18
N LYS A 194 22.76 13.79 10.02
CA LYS A 194 22.46 14.40 8.71
C LYS A 194 21.37 13.70 7.90
N CYS A 195 20.48 12.96 8.57
CA CYS A 195 19.40 12.23 7.91
C CYS A 195 18.44 13.19 7.20
N PHE A 196 18.28 14.41 7.73
CA PHE A 196 17.42 15.45 7.16
C PHE A 196 17.93 16.03 5.85
N ASP A 197 19.18 15.73 5.44
CA ASP A 197 19.72 16.16 4.13
C ASP A 197 18.99 15.45 2.97
N CYS A 198 18.36 14.29 3.24
CA CYS A 198 17.55 13.55 2.27
C CYS A 198 16.11 13.33 2.78
N HIS A 199 15.88 13.21 4.08
CA HIS A 199 14.59 12.91 4.69
C HIS A 199 13.99 14.15 5.39
N PHE A 200 13.42 15.05 4.61
CA PHE A 200 12.85 16.31 5.08
C PHE A 200 11.38 16.49 4.66
N GLY A 201 10.78 17.62 5.05
CA GLY A 201 9.39 17.94 4.73
C GLY A 201 8.37 17.10 5.52
N PRO A 202 7.07 17.22 5.18
CA PRO A 202 6.00 16.56 5.92
C PRO A 202 6.14 15.04 5.97
N ASP A 203 6.53 14.40 4.88
CA ASP A 203 6.60 12.92 4.79
C ASP A 203 8.01 12.35 5.01
N PHE A 204 8.94 13.20 5.46
CA PHE A 204 10.34 12.85 5.68
C PHE A 204 11.01 12.25 4.45
N THR A 205 10.80 12.89 3.30
CA THR A 205 11.46 12.57 2.04
C THR A 205 11.64 13.82 1.20
N GLY A 206 12.83 13.97 0.63
CA GLY A 206 13.11 14.94 -0.42
C GLY A 206 12.67 14.48 -1.81
N ASP A 207 12.16 13.25 -1.94
CA ASP A 207 11.76 12.62 -3.19
C ASP A 207 12.89 12.51 -4.25
N GLU A 208 14.13 12.77 -3.83
CA GLU A 208 15.32 12.74 -4.65
C GLU A 208 15.80 11.31 -4.91
N VAL A 209 16.68 11.13 -5.90
CA VAL A 209 17.35 9.85 -6.16
C VAL A 209 18.81 9.95 -5.77
N LYS A 210 19.24 9.11 -4.82
CA LYS A 210 20.59 9.12 -4.24
C LYS A 210 21.19 7.73 -4.26
N ASN A 211 22.53 7.65 -4.31
CA ASN A 211 23.22 6.40 -4.10
C ASN A 211 23.23 6.09 -2.59
N ILE A 212 22.74 4.91 -2.22
CA ILE A 212 22.56 4.49 -0.82
C ILE A 212 23.69 3.59 -0.31
N GLY A 213 24.76 3.42 -1.10
CA GLY A 213 25.96 2.67 -0.73
C GLY A 213 25.82 1.15 -0.71
N LEU A 214 24.68 0.60 -1.14
CA LEU A 214 24.45 -0.85 -1.17
C LEU A 214 25.01 -1.53 -2.41
N PHE A 215 24.99 -0.89 -3.58
CA PHE A 215 25.49 -1.50 -4.81
C PHE A 215 27.03 -1.64 -4.79
N ASP A 216 27.53 -2.86 -4.96
CA ASP A 216 28.96 -3.17 -5.00
C ASP A 216 29.41 -3.91 -6.27
N GLY A 217 28.46 -4.33 -7.12
CA GLY A 217 28.72 -5.08 -8.34
C GLY A 217 29.20 -6.52 -8.11
N GLN A 218 29.09 -7.03 -6.89
CA GLN A 218 29.47 -8.38 -6.48
C GLN A 218 28.31 -9.08 -5.77
N ASP A 219 28.10 -8.78 -4.48
CA ASP A 219 27.04 -9.41 -3.68
C ASP A 219 25.72 -8.64 -3.82
N PHE A 220 25.79 -7.33 -4.09
CA PHE A 220 24.65 -6.43 -4.27
C PHE A 220 24.66 -5.79 -5.66
N ASN A 221 23.83 -6.36 -6.54
CA ASN A 221 23.86 -6.07 -7.97
C ASN A 221 22.65 -5.29 -8.49
N ASP A 222 21.72 -4.88 -7.62
CA ASP A 222 20.61 -4.03 -8.06
C ASP A 222 21.13 -2.63 -8.43
N LYS A 223 21.14 -2.36 -9.74
CA LYS A 223 21.66 -1.11 -10.31
C LYS A 223 20.73 0.09 -10.08
N GLY A 224 19.53 -0.12 -9.52
CA GLY A 224 18.58 0.93 -9.20
C GLY A 224 18.15 1.70 -10.44
N ARG A 225 18.19 3.03 -10.35
CA ARG A 225 17.76 3.96 -11.42
C ARG A 225 18.48 3.78 -12.75
N PHE A 226 19.72 3.30 -12.74
CA PHE A 226 20.48 2.99 -13.95
C PHE A 226 19.72 2.09 -14.93
N VAL A 227 18.90 1.15 -14.44
CA VAL A 227 18.11 0.23 -15.30
C VAL A 227 17.15 0.98 -16.23
N ILE A 228 16.73 2.18 -15.84
CA ILE A 228 15.81 3.02 -16.60
C ILE A 228 16.56 4.03 -17.47
N THR A 229 17.59 4.67 -16.90
CA THR A 229 18.26 5.81 -17.55
C THR A 229 19.44 5.41 -18.42
N ASN A 230 20.04 4.23 -18.16
CA ASN A 230 21.29 3.77 -18.74
C ASN A 230 22.47 4.76 -18.55
N ASP A 231 22.35 5.70 -17.60
CA ASP A 231 23.41 6.64 -17.23
C ASP A 231 24.22 6.05 -16.07
N SER A 232 25.51 5.82 -16.30
CA SER A 232 26.46 5.36 -15.27
C SER A 232 26.46 6.20 -14.00
N SER A 233 26.10 7.48 -14.07
CA SER A 233 25.98 8.34 -12.89
C SER A 233 24.85 7.91 -11.94
N ASP A 234 23.86 7.17 -12.42
CA ASP A 234 22.70 6.66 -11.67
C ASP A 234 22.88 5.25 -11.10
N LEU A 235 24.08 4.68 -11.24
CA LEU A 235 24.38 3.34 -10.75
C LEU A 235 24.21 3.24 -9.23
N GLY A 236 23.36 2.30 -8.80
CA GLY A 236 23.05 2.06 -7.39
C GLY A 236 22.23 3.17 -6.73
N LYS A 237 21.65 4.09 -7.53
CA LYS A 237 20.78 5.14 -6.99
C LYS A 237 19.34 4.66 -6.85
N PHE A 238 18.73 5.04 -5.73
CA PHE A 238 17.33 4.80 -5.43
C PHE A 238 16.67 6.08 -4.93
N LYS A 239 15.37 6.15 -5.13
CA LYS A 239 14.51 7.19 -4.60
C LYS A 239 14.56 7.15 -3.07
N THR A 240 14.68 8.32 -2.46
CA THR A 240 14.56 8.47 -1.01
C THR A 240 13.11 8.23 -0.60
N SER A 241 12.86 7.15 0.14
CA SER A 241 11.51 6.82 0.63
C SER A 241 11.08 7.73 1.80
N GLY A 242 9.78 7.95 1.93
CA GLY A 242 9.21 8.60 3.12
C GLY A 242 9.45 7.77 4.38
N LEU A 243 9.57 8.43 5.54
CA LEU A 243 9.76 7.76 6.83
C LEU A 243 8.51 7.78 7.72
N ARG A 244 7.37 8.26 7.22
CA ARG A 244 6.09 8.04 7.92
C ARG A 244 5.84 6.54 8.04
N ASN A 245 5.37 6.13 9.23
CA ASN A 245 5.11 4.73 9.58
C ASN A 245 6.29 3.76 9.52
N ILE A 246 7.54 4.22 9.39
CA ILE A 246 8.72 3.34 9.24
C ILE A 246 8.86 2.29 10.36
N ALA A 247 8.34 2.57 11.56
CA ALA A 247 8.33 1.60 12.66
C ALA A 247 7.43 0.36 12.42
N LEU A 248 6.58 0.39 11.40
CA LEU A 248 5.60 -0.65 11.07
C LEU A 248 5.92 -1.40 9.77
N THR A 249 6.93 -0.97 9.01
CA THR A 249 7.18 -1.41 7.62
C THR A 249 8.52 -2.14 7.49
N ALA A 250 8.91 -2.91 8.51
CA ALA A 250 10.08 -3.79 8.40
C ALA A 250 9.73 -5.01 7.51
N PRO A 251 10.71 -5.58 6.77
CA PRO A 251 12.12 -5.21 6.74
C PRO A 251 12.40 -3.98 5.85
N TYR A 252 13.58 -3.40 5.97
CA TYR A 252 13.95 -2.11 5.40
C TYR A 252 14.85 -2.21 4.16
N MET A 253 14.92 -1.10 3.44
CA MET A 253 15.62 -0.89 2.16
C MET A 253 15.00 -1.68 0.99
N HIS A 254 15.40 -1.34 -0.23
CA HIS A 254 14.91 -1.99 -1.45
C HIS A 254 15.17 -3.51 -1.51
N ASN A 255 16.16 -4.00 -0.76
CA ASN A 255 16.55 -5.41 -0.70
C ASN A 255 16.01 -6.14 0.54
N GLY A 256 15.28 -5.46 1.44
CA GLY A 256 14.64 -6.07 2.60
C GLY A 256 15.59 -6.74 3.60
N MET A 257 16.84 -6.27 3.70
CA MET A 257 17.87 -6.92 4.51
C MET A 257 17.94 -6.44 5.97
N PHE A 258 17.31 -5.33 6.30
CA PHE A 258 17.46 -4.65 7.59
C PHE A 258 16.17 -4.63 8.41
#